data_AF-A0A971KNJ0-F1
#
_entry.id   AF-A0A971KNJ0-F1
#
_cell.length_a   1.000
_cell.length_b   1.000
_cell.length_c   1.000
_cell.angle_alpha   90.00
_cell.angle_beta   90.00
_cell.angle_gamma   90.00
#
_symmetry.space_group_name_H-M   'P 1'
#
loop_
_entity.id
_entity.type
_entity.pdbx_description
1 polymer ?
#
loop_
_entity_poly.entity_id
_entity_poly.type
_entity_poly.pdbx_seq_one_letter_code
_entity_poly.pdbx_strand_id
1 'polypeptide(L)'
;MKYNKKVLIAVAVAVVVILIILLIVTRNAAEKKKIEEYDKLIASLCSTAVNLEKTNSNTIVLAKEVGEYTFVPLRTLSLLTIESDNRIPINLKNPKLSSDKKPVYFEDTKALKLYVDDDKKVVCKELVDLGEGPKITLKGEKAMVLKVGDKYVEPGYTATDKEDGDLTSKVLKNGLPDTTTRGEYTVLYFLEDSMRNKTSEVRTISVK
;
A
#
# COMPACT_ATOMS: atom_id res chain seq x y z
N MET A 1 -2.69 -38.65 -59.09
CA MET A 1 -3.71 -38.85 -58.03
C MET A 1 -4.33 -37.49 -57.71
N LYS A 2 -5.60 -37.24 -58.07
CA LYS A 2 -6.27 -35.96 -57.74
C LYS A 2 -6.86 -36.07 -56.34
N TYR A 3 -6.29 -35.35 -55.37
CA TYR A 3 -6.88 -35.28 -54.03
C TYR A 3 -8.24 -34.57 -54.09
N ASN A 4 -9.24 -35.12 -53.40
CA ASN A 4 -10.56 -34.53 -53.33
C ASN A 4 -10.48 -33.20 -52.57
N LYS A 5 -10.83 -32.09 -53.23
CA LYS A 5 -10.78 -30.73 -52.65
C LYS A 5 -11.52 -30.64 -51.31
N LYS A 6 -12.61 -31.41 -51.12
CA LYS A 6 -13.33 -31.49 -49.83
C LYS A 6 -12.51 -32.14 -48.72
N VAL A 7 -11.76 -33.19 -49.05
CA VAL A 7 -10.86 -33.88 -48.10
C VAL A 7 -9.70 -32.96 -47.71
N LEU A 8 -9.13 -32.25 -48.69
CA LEU A 8 -8.04 -31.29 -48.41
C LEU A 8 -8.51 -30.14 -47.51
N ILE A 9 -9.72 -29.61 -47.74
CA ILE A 9 -10.32 -28.58 -46.88
C ILE A 9 -10.58 -29.12 -45.47
N ALA A 10 -11.13 -30.32 -45.34
CA ALA A 10 -11.39 -30.92 -44.03
C ALA A 10 -10.11 -31.14 -43.21
N VAL A 11 -9.03 -31.61 -43.85
CA VAL A 11 -7.72 -31.76 -43.21
C VAL A 11 -7.16 -30.40 -42.80
N ALA A 12 -7.23 -29.39 -43.66
CA ALA A 12 -6.76 -28.04 -43.34
C ALA A 12 -7.52 -27.44 -42.15
N VAL A 13 -8.86 -27.59 -42.10
CA VAL A 13 -9.68 -27.14 -40.96
C VAL A 13 -9.28 -27.86 -39.68
N ALA A 14 -9.10 -29.18 -39.72
CA ALA A 14 -8.68 -29.97 -38.56
C ALA A 14 -7.31 -29.52 -38.01
N VAL A 15 -6.34 -29.27 -38.89
CA VAL A 15 -5.01 -28.76 -38.50
C VAL A 15 -5.13 -27.38 -37.83
N VAL A 16 -5.93 -26.48 -38.39
CA VAL A 16 -6.16 -25.14 -37.80
C VAL A 16 -6.80 -25.25 -36.41
N VAL A 17 -7.81 -26.12 -36.25
CA VAL A 17 -8.46 -26.34 -34.95
C VAL A 17 -7.47 -26.89 -33.92
N ILE A 18 -6.62 -27.85 -34.29
CA ILE A 18 -5.58 -28.41 -33.40
C ILE A 18 -4.59 -27.33 -32.98
N LEU A 19 -4.13 -26.49 -33.91
CA LEU A 19 -3.22 -25.39 -33.61
C LEU A 19 -3.86 -24.37 -32.65
N ILE A 20 -5.14 -24.04 -32.83
CA ILE A 20 -5.89 -23.16 -31.92
C ILE A 20 -5.97 -23.78 -30.52
N ILE A 21 -6.29 -25.08 -30.41
CA ILE A 21 -6.36 -25.78 -29.12
C ILE A 21 -4.99 -25.75 -28.43
N LEU A 22 -3.91 -26.05 -29.15
CA LEU A 22 -2.55 -25.99 -28.62
C LEU A 22 -2.19 -24.60 -28.10
N LEU A 23 -2.55 -23.54 -28.84
CA LEU A 23 -2.36 -22.15 -28.40
C LEU A 23 -3.13 -21.84 -27.11
N ILE A 24 -4.37 -22.31 -26.99
CA ILE A 24 -5.18 -22.12 -25.78
C ILE A 24 -4.55 -22.86 -24.58
N VAL A 25 -4.18 -24.13 -24.76
CA VAL A 25 -3.57 -24.95 -23.70
C VAL A 25 -2.26 -24.35 -23.22
N THR A 26 -1.38 -23.95 -24.14
CA THR A 26 -0.09 -23.34 -23.80
C THR A 26 -0.26 -22.00 -23.09
N ARG A 27 -1.21 -21.17 -23.51
CA ARG A 27 -1.54 -19.92 -22.80
C ARG A 27 -2.00 -20.18 -21.36
N ASN A 28 -2.92 -21.12 -21.16
CA ASN A 28 -3.42 -21.47 -19.83
C ASN A 28 -2.32 -22.02 -18.92
N ALA A 29 -1.39 -22.83 -19.45
CA ALA A 29 -0.25 -23.33 -18.69
C ALA A 29 0.71 -22.20 -18.26
N ALA A 30 0.96 -21.23 -19.13
CA ALA A 30 1.78 -20.07 -18.81
C ALA A 30 1.14 -19.18 -17.73
N GLU A 31 -0.16 -18.94 -17.80
CA GLU A 31 -0.91 -18.21 -16.76
C GLU A 31 -0.86 -18.92 -15.41
N LYS A 32 -1.04 -20.25 -15.40
CA LYS A 32 -0.94 -21.05 -14.18
C LYS A 32 0.44 -20.94 -13.54
N LYS A 33 1.51 -21.01 -14.34
CA LYS A 33 2.89 -20.85 -13.86
C LYS A 33 3.11 -19.49 -13.19
N LYS A 34 2.61 -18.41 -13.80
CA LYS A 34 2.71 -17.06 -13.22
C LYS A 34 1.99 -16.91 -11.89
N ILE A 35 0.84 -17.57 -11.73
CA ILE A 35 0.11 -17.59 -10.46
C ILE A 35 0.92 -18.32 -9.40
N GLU A 36 1.47 -19.49 -9.73
CA GLU A 36 2.30 -20.26 -8.81
C GLU A 36 3.56 -19.50 -8.36
N GLU A 37 4.24 -18.81 -9.28
CA GLU A 37 5.38 -17.96 -8.96
C GLU A 37 5.00 -16.78 -8.06
N TYR A 38 3.83 -16.17 -8.30
CA TYR A 38 3.30 -15.12 -7.45
C TYR A 38 2.99 -15.63 -6.04
N ASP A 39 2.31 -16.77 -5.90
CA ASP A 39 1.94 -17.31 -4.60
C ASP A 39 3.18 -17.72 -3.79
N LYS A 40 4.18 -18.31 -4.45
CA LYS A 40 5.50 -18.59 -3.84
C LYS A 40 6.18 -17.33 -3.36
N LEU A 41 6.13 -16.26 -4.16
CA LEU A 41 6.70 -14.97 -3.78
C LEU A 41 6.00 -14.40 -2.55
N ILE A 42 4.66 -14.35 -2.53
CA ILE A 42 3.90 -13.83 -1.37
C ILE A 42 4.18 -14.66 -0.12
N ALA A 43 4.21 -15.99 -0.22
CA ALA A 43 4.55 -16.87 0.90
C ALA A 43 5.96 -16.58 1.45
N SER A 44 6.94 -16.35 0.56
CA SER A 44 8.30 -15.98 0.97
C SER A 44 8.34 -14.63 1.69
N LEU A 45 7.65 -13.61 1.16
CA LEU A 45 7.59 -12.28 1.79
C LEU A 45 6.93 -12.35 3.18
N CYS A 46 5.81 -13.07 3.29
CA CYS A 46 5.11 -13.30 4.55
C CYS A 46 6.00 -14.00 5.58
N SER A 47 6.73 -15.06 5.17
CA SER A 47 7.66 -15.77 6.05
C SER A 47 8.75 -14.84 6.57
N THR A 48 9.35 -14.03 5.69
CA THR A 48 10.36 -13.04 6.08
C THR A 48 9.80 -12.03 7.09
N ALA A 49 8.62 -11.46 6.82
CA ALA A 49 8.00 -10.49 7.72
C ALA A 49 7.70 -11.08 9.11
N VAL A 50 7.15 -12.30 9.17
CA VAL A 50 6.86 -12.99 10.45
C VAL A 50 8.14 -13.34 11.20
N ASN A 51 9.22 -13.70 10.51
CA ASN A 51 10.49 -14.03 11.15
C ASN A 51 11.21 -12.80 11.71
N LEU A 52 11.18 -11.67 10.99
CA LEU A 52 11.76 -10.41 11.47
C LEU A 52 11.19 -10.01 12.84
N GLU A 53 9.89 -10.19 13.03
CA GLU A 53 9.28 -9.90 14.33
C GLU A 53 9.85 -10.78 15.45
N LYS A 54 10.00 -12.09 15.21
CA LYS A 54 10.51 -13.01 16.22
C LYS A 54 11.94 -12.70 16.64
N THR A 55 12.76 -12.19 15.72
CA THR A 55 14.19 -11.95 15.96
C THR A 55 14.49 -10.58 16.56
N ASN A 56 13.63 -9.60 16.32
CA ASN A 56 13.82 -8.23 16.77
C ASN A 56 12.70 -7.87 17.75
N SER A 57 12.95 -8.04 19.05
CA SER A 57 12.03 -7.69 20.16
C SER A 57 11.60 -6.21 20.23
N ASN A 58 11.91 -5.40 19.20
CA ASN A 58 11.70 -3.97 19.13
C ASN A 58 11.25 -3.47 17.74
N THR A 59 10.84 -4.35 16.81
CA THR A 59 10.40 -3.88 15.49
C THR A 59 9.01 -3.25 15.56
N ILE A 60 8.90 -2.09 14.94
CA ILE A 60 7.76 -1.15 14.83
C ILE A 60 6.48 -1.75 14.19
N VAL A 61 6.39 -3.07 13.99
CA VAL A 61 5.70 -3.63 12.82
C VAL A 61 4.34 -4.26 13.11
N LEU A 62 3.87 -4.34 14.36
CA LEU A 62 2.61 -5.02 14.64
C LEU A 62 1.70 -4.33 15.65
N ALA A 63 0.40 -4.55 15.41
CA ALA A 63 -0.67 -4.28 16.34
C ALA A 63 -0.47 -5.11 17.60
N LYS A 64 -0.54 -4.46 18.76
CA LYS A 64 -0.29 -5.10 20.06
C LYS A 64 -1.51 -5.88 20.57
N GLU A 65 -2.61 -5.82 19.84
CA GLU A 65 -3.90 -6.38 20.22
C GLU A 65 -4.39 -7.40 19.19
N VAL A 66 -5.10 -8.41 19.68
CA VAL A 66 -5.64 -9.51 18.86
C VAL A 66 -6.66 -8.96 17.86
N GLY A 67 -6.56 -9.39 16.60
CA GLY A 67 -7.49 -9.02 15.54
C GLY A 67 -7.22 -7.64 14.89
N GLU A 68 -6.33 -6.83 15.46
CA GLU A 68 -5.89 -5.60 14.82
C GLU A 68 -4.87 -5.88 13.71
N TYR A 69 -4.97 -5.09 12.64
CA TYR A 69 -4.09 -5.21 11.49
C TYR A 69 -2.97 -4.19 11.52
N THR A 70 -1.81 -4.58 10.99
CA THR A 70 -0.74 -3.67 10.61
C THR A 70 -0.34 -3.92 9.17
N PHE A 71 -0.04 -2.83 8.48
CA PHE A 71 0.41 -2.85 7.11
C PHE A 71 1.91 -2.60 7.07
N VAL A 72 2.63 -3.50 6.38
CA VAL A 72 4.09 -3.45 6.28
C VAL A 72 4.44 -3.22 4.82
N PRO A 73 4.75 -1.96 4.42
CA PRO A 73 5.12 -1.66 3.05
C PRO A 73 6.30 -2.52 2.58
N LEU A 74 6.26 -2.99 1.34
CA LEU A 74 7.35 -3.81 0.78
C LEU A 74 8.70 -3.09 0.87
N ARG A 75 8.71 -1.77 0.65
CA ARG A 75 9.92 -0.94 0.81
C ARG A 75 10.49 -0.98 2.22
N THR A 76 9.64 -0.93 3.25
CA THR A 76 10.05 -1.07 4.64
C THR A 76 10.68 -2.44 4.87
N LEU A 77 10.06 -3.50 4.35
CA LEU A 77 10.58 -4.85 4.45
C LEU A 77 11.93 -5.03 3.74
N SER A 78 12.10 -4.42 2.56
CA SER A 78 13.39 -4.38 1.85
C SER A 78 14.48 -3.67 2.67
N LEU A 79 14.15 -2.58 3.36
CA LEU A 79 15.11 -1.87 4.22
C LEU A 79 15.49 -2.68 5.45
N LEU A 80 14.51 -3.32 6.10
CA LEU A 80 14.74 -4.12 7.31
C LEU A 80 15.52 -5.42 7.04
N THR A 81 15.56 -5.89 5.80
CA THR A 81 16.23 -7.14 5.43
C THR A 81 17.58 -6.93 4.74
N ILE A 82 18.07 -5.68 4.67
CA ILE A 82 19.24 -5.33 3.85
C ILE A 82 20.52 -6.03 4.28
N GLU A 83 20.68 -6.28 5.59
CA GLU A 83 21.82 -6.99 6.20
C GLU A 83 21.52 -8.47 6.49
N SER A 84 20.33 -8.95 6.13
CA SER A 84 19.94 -10.35 6.36
C SER A 84 20.27 -11.24 5.17
N ASP A 85 20.52 -12.53 5.43
CA ASP A 85 20.68 -13.55 4.40
C ASP A 85 19.41 -13.69 3.51
N ASN A 86 18.25 -13.26 4.02
CA ASN A 86 16.95 -13.26 3.32
C ASN A 86 16.55 -11.87 2.83
N ARG A 87 17.51 -11.14 2.23
CA ARG A 87 17.29 -9.79 1.68
C ARG A 87 16.17 -9.76 0.64
N ILE A 88 15.24 -8.81 0.81
CA ILE A 88 14.22 -8.51 -0.19
C ILE A 88 14.69 -7.33 -1.06
N PRO A 89 14.72 -7.48 -2.39
CA PRO A 89 15.12 -6.39 -3.28
C PRO A 89 14.09 -5.25 -3.25
N ILE A 90 14.57 -4.00 -3.37
CA ILE A 90 13.72 -2.80 -3.40
C ILE A 90 12.76 -2.84 -4.61
N ASN A 91 13.28 -3.21 -5.78
CA ASN A 91 12.48 -3.36 -7.00
C ASN A 91 12.01 -4.80 -7.13
N LEU A 92 10.96 -5.15 -6.40
CA LEU A 92 10.42 -6.51 -6.40
C LEU A 92 9.56 -6.76 -7.65
N LYS A 93 9.98 -7.71 -8.49
CA LYS A 93 9.29 -8.06 -9.74
C LYS A 93 7.92 -8.69 -9.44
N ASN A 94 6.88 -8.26 -10.15
CA ASN A 94 5.54 -8.85 -10.09
C ASN A 94 5.43 -9.99 -11.13
N PRO A 95 5.38 -11.27 -10.72
CA PRO A 95 5.37 -12.40 -11.67
C PRO A 95 4.12 -12.47 -12.54
N LYS A 96 2.97 -11.97 -12.06
CA LYS A 96 1.71 -11.96 -12.82
C LYS A 96 1.81 -11.03 -14.02
N LEU A 97 2.31 -9.81 -13.79
CA LEU A 97 2.35 -8.75 -14.81
C LEU A 97 3.63 -8.76 -15.65
N SER A 98 4.72 -9.33 -15.12
CA SER A 98 6.00 -9.32 -15.81
C SER A 98 6.07 -10.30 -16.98
N SER A 99 6.96 -9.98 -17.91
CA SER A 99 7.55 -10.93 -18.87
C SER A 99 9.07 -10.80 -18.87
N ASP A 100 9.77 -11.69 -19.57
CA ASP A 100 11.24 -11.64 -19.66
C ASP A 100 11.74 -10.38 -20.37
N LYS A 101 10.96 -9.85 -21.31
CA LYS A 101 11.31 -8.64 -22.09
C LYS A 101 10.82 -7.34 -21.44
N LYS A 102 9.83 -7.43 -20.55
CA LYS A 102 9.19 -6.28 -19.91
C LYS A 102 8.94 -6.60 -18.44
N PRO A 103 9.92 -6.35 -17.55
CA PRO A 103 9.70 -6.48 -16.12
C PRO A 103 8.72 -5.40 -15.64
N VAL A 104 7.79 -5.81 -14.78
CA VAL A 104 6.86 -4.93 -14.09
C VAL A 104 7.07 -5.18 -12.60
N TYR A 105 7.30 -4.12 -11.83
CA TYR A 105 7.59 -4.21 -10.41
C TYR A 105 6.33 -3.90 -9.60
N PHE A 106 6.28 -4.34 -8.35
CA PHE A 106 5.27 -3.87 -7.43
C PHE A 106 5.43 -2.38 -7.17
N GLU A 107 4.30 -1.71 -6.97
CA GLU A 107 4.25 -0.30 -6.58
C GLU A 107 4.68 -0.15 -5.11
N ASP A 108 5.21 1.03 -4.77
CA ASP A 108 5.67 1.35 -3.41
C ASP A 108 4.51 1.31 -2.37
N THR A 109 3.26 1.42 -2.82
CA THR A 109 2.05 1.33 -1.99
C THR A 109 1.68 -0.10 -1.62
N LYS A 110 2.35 -1.12 -2.19
CA LYS A 110 2.08 -2.51 -1.82
C LYS A 110 2.64 -2.81 -0.43
N ALA A 111 1.80 -3.45 0.38
CA ALA A 111 2.13 -3.80 1.75
C ALA A 111 1.62 -5.20 2.10
N LEU A 112 2.32 -5.88 2.99
CA LEU A 112 1.79 -7.08 3.63
C LEU A 112 0.83 -6.66 4.74
N LYS A 113 -0.36 -7.26 4.76
CA LYS A 113 -1.33 -7.12 5.85
C LYS A 113 -1.07 -8.19 6.90
N LEU A 114 -0.60 -7.79 8.07
CA LEU A 114 -0.32 -8.67 9.19
C LEU A 114 -1.33 -8.43 10.32
N TYR A 115 -1.56 -9.42 11.17
CA TYR A 115 -2.36 -9.29 12.39
C TYR A 115 -1.87 -10.26 13.45
N VAL A 116 -2.34 -10.05 14.68
CA VAL A 116 -2.13 -10.97 15.79
C VAL A 116 -3.37 -11.86 15.94
N ASP A 117 -3.17 -13.17 15.90
CA ASP A 117 -4.23 -14.16 16.12
C ASP A 117 -4.55 -14.37 17.61
N ASP A 118 -5.53 -15.23 17.89
CA ASP A 118 -5.98 -15.53 19.25
C ASP A 118 -4.89 -16.17 20.12
N ASP A 119 -3.89 -16.83 19.51
CA ASP A 119 -2.72 -17.41 20.16
C ASP A 119 -1.60 -16.37 20.42
N LYS A 120 -1.86 -15.09 20.14
CA LYS A 120 -0.87 -13.99 20.16
C LYS A 120 0.30 -14.21 19.19
N LYS A 121 0.07 -14.94 18.11
CA LYS A 121 1.05 -15.15 17.04
C LYS A 121 0.79 -14.18 15.91
N VAL A 122 1.89 -13.79 15.27
CA VAL A 122 1.87 -12.93 14.09
C VAL A 122 1.52 -13.75 12.87
N VAL A 123 0.48 -13.33 12.16
CA VAL A 123 0.01 -13.97 10.95
C VAL A 123 0.01 -12.97 9.80
N CYS A 124 0.59 -13.37 8.67
CA CYS A 124 0.49 -12.64 7.42
C CYS A 124 -0.78 -13.09 6.70
N LYS A 125 -1.65 -12.14 6.33
CA LYS A 125 -2.90 -12.41 5.65
C LYS A 125 -2.72 -12.43 4.13
N GLU A 126 -2.23 -11.33 3.57
CA GLU A 126 -2.14 -11.13 2.12
C GLU A 126 -1.26 -9.91 1.78
N LEU A 127 -0.94 -9.76 0.49
CA LEU A 127 -0.39 -8.53 -0.07
C LEU A 127 -1.54 -7.63 -0.53
N VAL A 128 -1.61 -6.41 0.00
CA VAL A 128 -2.62 -5.41 -0.32
C VAL A 128 -2.00 -4.17 -0.95
N ASP A 129 -2.85 -3.35 -1.54
CA ASP A 129 -2.52 -1.97 -1.91
C ASP A 129 -3.00 -1.03 -0.82
N LEU A 130 -2.14 -0.12 -0.36
CA LEU A 130 -2.51 0.91 0.60
C LEU A 130 -3.15 2.13 -0.06
N GLY A 131 -3.10 2.25 -1.38
CA GLY A 131 -3.59 3.43 -2.08
C GLY A 131 -2.74 4.67 -1.81
N GLU A 132 -3.33 5.83 -2.06
CA GLU A 132 -2.71 7.12 -1.75
C GLU A 132 -3.14 7.57 -0.35
N GLY A 133 -2.27 8.25 0.39
CA GLY A 133 -2.64 8.75 1.72
C GLY A 133 -3.56 9.96 1.66
N PRO A 134 -4.28 10.26 2.77
CA PRO A 134 -5.24 11.34 2.81
C PRO A 134 -4.54 12.70 2.71
N LYS A 135 -5.29 13.71 2.26
CA LYS A 135 -4.82 15.09 2.16
C LYS A 135 -5.65 16.02 3.03
N ILE A 136 -5.00 16.70 3.97
CA ILE A 136 -5.58 17.83 4.72
C ILE A 136 -5.30 19.13 3.95
N THR A 137 -6.31 19.98 3.83
CA THR A 137 -6.17 21.34 3.28
C THR A 137 -6.68 22.34 4.32
N LEU A 138 -5.80 23.19 4.81
CA LEU A 138 -6.17 24.30 5.70
C LEU A 138 -6.86 25.38 4.89
N LYS A 139 -8.01 25.88 5.38
CA LYS A 139 -8.63 27.09 4.85
C LYS A 139 -7.94 28.30 5.47
N GLY A 140 -7.73 29.37 4.72
CA GLY A 140 -6.99 30.55 5.20
C GLY A 140 -5.48 30.31 5.32
N GLU A 141 -4.79 31.21 6.00
CA GLU A 141 -3.32 31.19 6.06
C GLU A 141 -2.77 30.07 6.95
N LYS A 142 -1.64 29.48 6.53
CA LYS A 142 -0.89 28.50 7.33
C LYS A 142 -0.06 29.15 8.44
N ALA A 143 0.30 30.42 8.29
CA ALA A 143 0.93 31.23 9.32
C ALA A 143 0.09 32.48 9.52
N MET A 144 -0.39 32.72 10.73
CA MET A 144 -1.20 33.88 11.07
C MET A 144 -0.48 34.75 12.08
N VAL A 145 -0.67 36.06 11.99
CA VAL A 145 -0.15 37.03 12.97
C VAL A 145 -1.33 37.63 13.73
N LEU A 146 -1.25 37.60 15.05
CA LEU A 146 -2.23 38.19 15.95
C LEU A 146 -1.53 39.22 16.84
N LYS A 147 -2.24 40.28 17.23
CA LYS A 147 -1.79 41.14 18.31
C LYS A 147 -2.10 40.49 19.65
N VAL A 148 -1.33 40.84 20.67
CA VAL A 148 -1.66 40.45 22.06
C VAL A 148 -3.11 40.84 22.39
N GLY A 149 -3.89 39.84 22.82
CA GLY A 149 -5.30 39.98 23.19
C GLY A 149 -6.31 39.73 22.07
N ASP A 150 -5.87 39.59 20.81
CA ASP A 150 -6.76 39.22 19.71
C ASP A 150 -7.34 37.82 19.92
N LYS A 151 -8.56 37.58 19.42
CA LYS A 151 -9.14 36.23 19.45
C LYS A 151 -8.64 35.42 18.27
N TYR A 152 -8.14 34.20 18.52
CA TYR A 152 -7.94 33.22 17.46
C TYR A 152 -9.29 32.69 16.98
N VAL A 153 -9.59 32.89 15.70
CA VAL A 153 -10.77 32.30 15.03
C VAL A 153 -10.26 31.28 14.02
N GLU A 154 -10.69 30.03 14.18
CA GLU A 154 -10.35 28.94 13.27
C GLU A 154 -10.97 29.17 11.89
N PRO A 155 -10.18 29.42 10.82
CA PRO A 155 -10.71 29.58 9.46
C PRO A 155 -11.20 28.25 8.85
N GLY A 156 -10.86 27.11 9.47
CA GLY A 156 -11.35 25.79 9.10
C GLY A 156 -10.37 24.99 8.23
N TYR A 157 -10.80 23.81 7.83
CA TYR A 157 -10.02 22.84 7.06
C TYR A 157 -10.97 21.88 6.32
N THR A 158 -10.44 21.17 5.34
CA THR A 158 -11.06 20.00 4.70
C THR A 158 -10.06 18.87 4.66
N ALA A 159 -10.54 17.63 4.60
CA ALA A 159 -9.69 16.49 4.33
C ALA A 159 -10.36 15.52 3.37
N THR A 160 -9.60 15.05 2.37
CA THR A 160 -10.09 14.11 1.36
C THR A 160 -9.07 13.02 1.12
N ASP A 161 -9.59 11.84 0.84
CA ASP A 161 -8.85 10.68 0.44
C ASP A 161 -9.49 10.10 -0.82
N LYS A 162 -8.69 9.53 -1.72
CA LYS A 162 -9.19 9.06 -3.01
C LYS A 162 -9.99 7.77 -2.86
N GLU A 163 -9.60 6.90 -1.94
CA GLU A 163 -10.24 5.62 -1.67
C GLU A 163 -11.34 5.75 -0.59
N ASP A 164 -11.14 6.62 0.41
CA ASP A 164 -12.03 6.81 1.55
C ASP A 164 -13.03 8.00 1.42
N GLY A 165 -12.84 8.90 0.45
CA GLY A 165 -13.73 10.04 0.21
C GLY A 165 -13.48 11.24 1.14
N ASP A 166 -14.56 11.93 1.56
CA ASP A 166 -14.44 13.08 2.48
C ASP A 166 -14.22 12.59 3.92
N LEU A 167 -13.07 12.97 4.48
CA LEU A 167 -12.62 12.61 5.82
C LEU A 167 -12.56 13.81 6.77
N THR A 168 -13.12 14.96 6.39
CA THR A 168 -13.02 16.21 7.16
C THR A 168 -13.47 16.05 8.61
N SER A 169 -14.52 15.26 8.87
CA SER A 169 -15.03 15.01 10.23
C SER A 169 -14.15 14.09 11.07
N LYS A 170 -13.20 13.37 10.46
CA LYS A 170 -12.27 12.45 11.14
C LYS A 170 -10.95 13.11 11.53
N VAL A 171 -10.71 14.36 11.11
CA VAL A 171 -9.48 15.08 11.45
C VAL A 171 -9.42 15.37 12.95
N LEU A 172 -8.36 14.89 13.58
CA LEU A 172 -8.02 15.21 14.96
C LEU A 172 -7.27 16.55 14.97
N LYS A 173 -7.88 17.57 15.59
CA LYS A 173 -7.27 18.89 15.77
C LYS A 173 -6.78 19.04 17.20
N ASN A 174 -5.52 19.44 17.38
CA ASN A 174 -4.93 19.70 18.68
C ASN A 174 -4.21 21.06 18.72
N GLY A 175 -4.26 21.73 19.86
CA GLY A 175 -3.67 23.05 20.08
C GLY A 175 -4.72 24.16 20.21
N LEU A 176 -4.55 24.98 21.25
CA LEU A 176 -5.31 26.20 21.48
C LEU A 176 -4.30 27.33 21.75
N PRO A 177 -4.03 28.21 20.77
CA PRO A 177 -3.06 29.29 20.92
C PRO A 177 -3.42 30.21 22.09
N ASP A 178 -2.47 30.48 22.99
CA ASP A 178 -2.62 31.54 23.98
C ASP A 178 -2.31 32.88 23.33
N THR A 179 -3.36 33.67 23.07
CA THR A 179 -3.20 34.98 22.42
C THR A 179 -2.92 36.12 23.40
N THR A 180 -2.85 35.84 24.70
CA THR A 180 -2.58 36.84 25.74
C THR A 180 -1.09 37.03 26.01
N THR A 181 -0.27 36.08 25.57
CA THR A 181 1.18 36.10 25.75
C THR A 181 1.86 36.18 24.38
N ARG A 182 2.89 37.00 24.25
CA ARG A 182 3.71 37.05 23.03
C ARG A 182 4.43 35.72 22.82
N GLY A 183 4.40 35.20 21.60
CA GLY A 183 5.03 33.92 21.30
C GLY A 183 4.56 33.31 19.99
N GLU A 184 5.13 32.15 19.67
CA GLU A 184 4.70 31.30 18.56
C GLU A 184 3.93 30.11 19.13
N TYR A 185 2.74 29.89 18.59
CA TYR A 185 1.85 28.80 18.96
C TYR A 185 1.50 27.98 17.73
N THR A 186 1.14 26.71 17.92
CA THR A 186 0.79 25.82 16.81
C THR A 186 -0.56 25.15 17.03
N VAL A 187 -1.24 24.90 15.91
CA VAL A 187 -2.42 24.03 15.82
C VAL A 187 -2.07 22.89 14.88
N LEU A 188 -2.09 21.67 15.39
CA LEU A 188 -1.83 20.44 14.66
C LEU A 188 -3.16 19.83 14.16
N TYR A 189 -3.17 19.44 12.91
CA TYR A 189 -4.24 18.68 12.28
C TYR A 189 -3.67 17.33 11.88
N PHE A 190 -4.29 16.25 12.33
CA PHE A 190 -3.83 14.89 12.07
C PHE A 190 -4.99 14.04 11.56
N LEU A 191 -4.71 13.18 10.61
CA LEU A 191 -5.69 12.24 10.06
C LEU A 191 -5.01 10.92 9.71
N GLU A 192 -5.71 9.83 10.00
CA GLU A 192 -5.40 8.47 9.59
C GLU A 192 -6.59 7.94 8.77
N ASP A 193 -6.32 7.31 7.62
CA ASP A 193 -7.34 6.70 6.74
C ASP A 193 -7.64 5.23 7.12
N SER A 194 -8.46 4.53 6.31
CA SER A 194 -8.82 3.13 6.57
C SER A 194 -7.66 2.14 6.36
N MET A 195 -6.68 2.50 5.53
CA MET A 195 -5.46 1.72 5.25
C MET A 195 -4.29 2.11 6.17
N ARG A 196 -4.55 2.94 7.20
CA ARG A 196 -3.59 3.42 8.19
C ARG A 196 -2.53 4.38 7.61
N ASN A 197 -2.73 4.94 6.42
CA ASN A 197 -1.91 6.04 5.95
C ASN A 197 -2.21 7.29 6.80
N LYS A 198 -1.15 8.04 7.11
CA LYS A 198 -1.21 9.18 8.02
C LYS A 198 -0.79 10.45 7.31
N THR A 199 -1.48 11.54 7.63
CA THR A 199 -1.11 12.88 7.17
C THR A 199 -1.25 13.88 8.31
N SER A 200 -0.49 14.96 8.25
CA SER A 200 -0.63 16.05 9.19
C SER A 200 -0.33 17.40 8.56
N GLU A 201 -1.01 18.42 9.08
CA GLU A 201 -0.75 19.81 8.75
C GLU A 201 -0.62 20.62 10.03
N VAL A 202 0.13 21.71 9.96
CA VAL A 202 0.36 22.60 11.11
C VAL A 202 0.07 24.02 10.70
N ARG A 203 -0.74 24.71 11.51
CA ARG A 203 -0.84 26.17 11.47
C ARG A 203 0.00 26.79 12.57
N THR A 204 0.75 27.82 12.23
CA THR A 204 1.54 28.62 13.19
C THR A 204 0.85 29.95 13.46
N ILE A 205 0.80 30.37 14.73
CA ILE A 205 0.20 31.62 15.19
C ILE A 205 1.27 32.42 15.93
N SER A 206 1.63 33.56 15.35
CA SER A 206 2.60 34.50 15.92
C SER A 206 1.87 35.62 16.64
N VAL A 207 2.03 35.70 17.96
CA VAL A 207 1.41 36.73 18.81
C VAL A 207 2.45 37.83 19.10
N LYS A 208 2.18 39.05 18.63
CA LYS A 208 3.12 40.19 18.69
C LYS A 208 2.54 41.41 19.40
#